data_AF-A0A955LLZ8-F1
#
_entry.id   AF-A0A955LLZ8-F1
#
_cell.length_a   1.000
_cell.length_b   1.000
_cell.length_c   1.000
_cell.angle_alpha   90.00
_cell.angle_beta   90.00
_cell.angle_gamma   90.00
#
_symmetry.space_group_name_H-M   'P 1'
#
loop_
_entity.id
_entity.type
_entity.pdbx_description
1 polymer ?
#
loop_
_entity_poly.entity_id
_entity_poly.type
_entity_poly.pdbx_seq_one_letter_code
_entity_poly.pdbx_strand_id
1 'polypeptide(L)'
;MAKKKQAGSRARQQKRSKGHVGLGVKKHGGEAVVAGNIIVRQRGTKFYPGVNAGIGRDFSVFSLIDGVVQYNERQKRTYIDVFPEGAVELSRSQDGASSAEASE
;
A
#
# COMPACT_ATOMS: atom_id res chain seq x y z
N MET A 1 34.66 36.78 -37.82
CA MET A 1 35.02 35.80 -36.77
C MET A 1 35.07 36.56 -35.44
N ALA A 2 34.54 36.17 -34.28
CA ALA A 2 33.69 35.08 -33.82
C ALA A 2 32.86 35.63 -32.62
N LYS A 3 31.56 35.34 -32.58
CA LYS A 3 30.64 35.72 -31.49
C LYS A 3 30.88 34.81 -30.28
N LYS A 4 31.40 35.35 -29.16
CA LYS A 4 31.50 34.59 -27.91
C LYS A 4 30.10 34.39 -27.33
N LYS A 5 29.45 33.29 -27.69
CA LYS A 5 28.25 32.80 -27.01
C LYS A 5 28.68 32.38 -25.60
N GLN A 6 28.27 33.14 -24.58
CA GLN A 6 28.30 32.69 -23.20
C GLN A 6 27.28 31.56 -23.06
N ALA A 7 27.74 30.33 -23.27
CA ALA A 7 26.94 29.14 -23.05
C ALA A 7 26.65 29.05 -21.55
N GLY A 8 25.42 29.39 -21.17
CA GLY A 8 24.89 29.09 -19.86
C GLY A 8 24.82 27.58 -19.69
N SER A 9 25.86 26.98 -19.14
CA SER A 9 25.74 25.68 -18.49
C SER A 9 25.14 25.92 -17.12
N ARG A 10 23.80 26.01 -17.09
CA ARG A 10 23.02 25.69 -15.90
C ARG A 10 23.63 24.41 -15.35
N ALA A 11 24.30 24.50 -14.21
CA ALA A 11 24.60 23.37 -13.35
C ALA A 11 23.26 22.83 -12.78
N ARG A 12 22.38 22.38 -13.68
CA ARG A 12 21.44 21.30 -13.39
C ARG A 12 22.31 20.05 -13.31
N GLN A 13 23.08 19.99 -12.22
CA GLN A 13 23.64 18.76 -11.74
C GLN A 13 22.42 17.94 -11.39
N GLN A 14 21.90 17.20 -12.38
CA GLN A 14 20.97 16.13 -12.16
C GLN A 14 21.71 15.18 -11.23
N LYS A 15 21.51 15.34 -9.92
CA LYS A 15 21.60 14.22 -8.98
C LYS A 15 20.54 13.24 -9.49
N ARG A 16 20.91 12.45 -10.50
CA ARG A 16 20.30 11.15 -10.74
C ARG A 16 20.64 10.38 -9.48
N SER A 17 19.68 10.40 -8.57
CA SER A 17 19.72 9.81 -7.25
C SER A 17 20.34 8.43 -7.36
N LYS A 18 21.34 8.15 -6.51
CA LYS A 18 21.85 6.80 -6.26
C LYS A 18 20.65 5.84 -6.28
N GLY A 19 20.71 4.84 -7.15
CA GLY A 19 19.55 4.09 -7.64
C GLY A 19 18.49 3.78 -6.58
N HIS A 20 17.22 3.94 -6.95
CA HIS A 20 16.06 3.49 -6.19
C HIS A 20 16.06 1.96 -6.10
N VAL A 21 16.95 1.37 -5.30
CA VAL A 21 17.05 -0.08 -5.19
C VAL A 21 15.83 -0.57 -4.39
N GLY A 22 14.78 -0.96 -5.11
CA GLY A 22 13.66 -1.78 -4.62
C GLY A 22 12.67 -1.16 -3.63
N LEU A 23 12.81 0.12 -3.26
CA LEU A 23 11.87 0.83 -2.38
C LEU A 23 10.51 1.08 -3.07
N GLY A 24 9.45 1.19 -2.28
CA GLY A 24 8.10 1.50 -2.74
C GLY A 24 7.03 0.52 -2.24
N VAL A 25 5.80 0.78 -2.66
CA VAL A 25 4.66 -0.11 -2.45
C VAL A 25 4.83 -1.37 -3.30
N LYS A 26 4.51 -2.52 -2.73
CA LYS A 26 4.56 -3.84 -3.36
C LYS A 26 3.17 -4.46 -3.50
N LYS A 27 2.26 -4.13 -2.59
CA LYS A 27 0.86 -4.58 -2.58
C LYS A 27 -0.07 -3.39 -2.41
N HIS A 28 -0.98 -3.19 -3.34
CA HIS A 28 -1.95 -2.10 -3.30
C HIS A 28 -3.20 -2.49 -2.48
N GLY A 29 -4.06 -1.50 -2.21
CA GLY A 29 -5.31 -1.75 -1.48
C GLY A 29 -6.24 -2.63 -2.29
N GLY A 30 -6.87 -3.61 -1.65
CA GLY A 30 -7.71 -4.61 -2.30
C GLY A 30 -6.96 -5.84 -2.80
N GLU A 31 -5.63 -5.90 -2.70
CA GLU A 31 -4.87 -7.08 -3.09
C GLU A 31 -4.82 -8.14 -1.97
N ALA A 32 -4.92 -9.40 -2.37
CA ALA A 32 -4.68 -10.54 -1.50
C ALA A 32 -3.18 -10.66 -1.15
N VAL A 33 -2.92 -10.96 0.12
CA VAL A 33 -1.61 -11.17 0.71
C VAL A 33 -1.63 -12.41 1.59
N VAL A 34 -0.49 -13.08 1.64
CA VAL A 34 -0.20 -14.17 2.58
C VAL A 34 0.57 -13.59 3.76
N ALA A 35 0.50 -14.20 4.93
CA ALA A 35 1.30 -13.86 6.10
C ALA A 35 2.79 -13.81 5.75
N GLY A 36 3.48 -12.77 6.20
CA GLY A 36 4.89 -12.51 5.91
C GLY A 36 5.16 -11.77 4.61
N ASN A 37 4.16 -11.53 3.75
CA ASN A 37 4.35 -10.75 2.54
C ASN A 37 4.65 -9.28 2.87
N ILE A 38 5.57 -8.70 2.10
CA ILE A 38 5.94 -7.30 2.25
C ILE A 38 4.97 -6.44 1.44
N ILE A 39 4.33 -5.49 2.12
CA ILE A 39 3.34 -4.58 1.53
C ILE A 39 4.03 -3.31 1.04
N VAL A 40 4.92 -2.73 1.86
CA VAL A 40 5.69 -1.53 1.50
C VAL A 40 7.12 -1.63 2.01
N ARG A 41 8.09 -1.30 1.15
CA ARG A 41 9.48 -1.01 1.54
C ARG A 41 9.70 0.50 1.52
N GLN A 42 10.06 1.08 2.65
CA GLN A 42 10.16 2.53 2.80
C GLN A 42 11.45 2.93 3.52
N ARG A 43 11.73 4.24 3.53
CA ARG A 43 12.79 4.84 4.34
C ARG A 43 12.11 5.75 5.35
N GLY A 44 12.20 5.38 6.62
CA GLY A 44 11.35 5.95 7.67
C GLY A 44 9.89 5.51 7.55
N THR A 45 9.05 6.00 8.45
CA THR A 45 7.63 5.61 8.58
C THR A 45 6.71 6.58 7.84
N LYS A 46 6.56 6.40 6.52
CA LYS A 46 5.52 7.09 5.75
C LYS A 46 4.17 6.41 5.95
N PHE A 47 4.18 5.08 5.87
CA PHE A 47 3.05 4.22 6.21
C PHE A 47 3.31 3.55 7.56
N TYR A 48 2.28 3.50 8.39
CA TYR A 48 2.33 2.90 9.72
C TYR A 48 1.64 1.52 9.69
N PRO A 49 2.13 0.55 10.46
CA PRO A 49 1.44 -0.72 10.62
C PRO A 49 0.11 -0.48 11.34
N GLY A 50 -0.96 -1.01 10.78
CA GLY A 50 -2.28 -1.06 11.38
C GLY A 50 -2.61 -2.46 11.92
N VAL A 51 -3.88 -2.83 11.84
CA VAL A 51 -4.41 -4.12 12.26
C VAL A 51 -3.81 -5.23 11.39
N ASN A 52 -3.28 -6.28 12.04
CA ASN A 52 -2.65 -7.43 11.40
C ASN A 52 -1.49 -7.11 10.44
N ALA A 53 -0.84 -5.96 10.63
CA ALA A 53 0.39 -5.59 9.94
C ALA A 53 1.53 -5.35 10.94
N GLY A 54 2.75 -5.70 10.56
CA GLY A 54 3.97 -5.50 11.35
C GLY A 54 4.93 -4.53 10.67
N ILE A 55 5.86 -3.97 11.45
CA ILE A 55 6.98 -3.16 10.94
C ILE A 55 8.32 -3.84 11.21
N GLY A 56 9.16 -3.95 10.19
CA GLY A 56 10.51 -4.49 10.29
C GLY A 56 11.53 -3.48 10.79
N ARG A 57 12.75 -3.94 11.09
CA ARG A 57 13.89 -3.09 11.50
C ARG A 57 14.24 -2.02 10.46
N ASP A 58 14.01 -2.31 9.17
CA ASP A 58 14.24 -1.41 8.05
C ASP A 58 13.02 -0.53 7.73
N PHE A 59 12.02 -0.48 8.62
CA PHE A 59 10.74 0.22 8.46
C PHE A 59 9.82 -0.35 7.38
N SER A 60 10.14 -1.50 6.78
CA SER A 60 9.25 -2.19 5.85
C SER A 60 7.99 -2.68 6.58
N VAL A 61 6.83 -2.53 5.94
CA VAL A 61 5.54 -3.01 6.47
C VAL A 61 5.19 -4.35 5.82
N PHE A 62 4.81 -5.33 6.62
CA PHE A 62 4.48 -6.69 6.20
C PHE A 62 3.16 -7.17 6.82
N SER A 63 2.49 -8.12 6.19
CA SER A 63 1.27 -8.76 6.70
C SER A 63 1.60 -9.81 7.77
N LEU A 64 0.80 -9.87 8.83
CA LEU A 64 0.87 -10.91 9.86
C LEU A 64 -0.07 -12.09 9.57
N ILE A 65 -1.10 -11.86 8.78
CA ILE A 65 -2.11 -12.85 8.41
C ILE A 65 -2.32 -12.88 6.90
N ASP A 66 -3.00 -13.92 6.44
CA ASP A 66 -3.55 -14.00 5.10
C ASP A 66 -4.82 -13.14 5.01
N GLY A 67 -4.98 -12.40 3.92
CA GLY A 67 -6.13 -11.52 3.74
C GLY A 67 -5.92 -10.45 2.68
N VAL A 68 -6.69 -9.37 2.81
CA VAL A 68 -6.74 -8.26 1.87
C VAL A 68 -6.17 -6.99 2.51
N VAL A 69 -5.32 -6.28 1.78
CA VAL A 69 -4.71 -5.03 2.25
C VAL A 69 -5.70 -3.87 2.15
N GLN A 70 -5.83 -3.09 3.22
CA GLN A 70 -6.60 -1.86 3.28
C GLN A 70 -5.72 -0.70 3.76
N TYR A 71 -5.69 0.38 2.99
CA TYR A 71 -5.02 1.62 3.41
C TYR A 71 -6.06 2.54 4.05
N ASN A 72 -5.80 2.99 5.28
CA ASN A 72 -6.69 3.88 6.03
C ASN A 72 -5.93 5.12 6.52
N GLU A 73 -6.50 6.30 6.34
CA GLU A 73 -5.92 7.53 6.91
C GLU A 73 -6.54 7.82 8.27
N ARG A 74 -5.70 7.96 9.30
CA ARG A 74 -6.11 8.29 10.68
C ARG A 74 -5.16 9.34 11.24
N GLN A 75 -5.69 10.41 11.82
CA GLN A 75 -4.90 11.47 12.47
C GLN A 75 -3.72 11.97 11.61
N LYS A 76 -3.97 12.24 10.33
CA LYS A 76 -2.96 12.71 9.35
C LYS A 76 -1.83 11.71 9.04
N ARG A 77 -2.01 10.43 9.38
CA ARG A 77 -1.07 9.34 9.07
C ARG A 77 -1.80 8.24 8.30
N THR A 78 -1.11 7.61 7.37
CA THR A 78 -1.65 6.47 6.63
C THR A 78 -1.23 5.17 7.30
N TYR A 79 -2.22 4.36 7.65
CA TYR A 79 -2.09 3.04 8.23
C TYR A 79 -2.40 1.97 7.20
N ILE A 80 -1.72 0.83 7.33
CA ILE A 80 -1.93 -0.35 6.50
C ILE A 80 -2.54 -1.43 7.40
N ASP A 81 -3.80 -1.74 7.17
CA ASP A 81 -4.52 -2.82 7.84
C ASP A 81 -4.62 -4.02 6.89
N VAL A 82 -4.68 -5.24 7.44
CA VAL A 82 -4.94 -6.47 6.67
C VAL A 82 -6.15 -7.18 7.27
N PHE A 83 -7.17 -7.43 6.44
CA PHE A 83 -8.41 -8.10 6.86
C PHE A 83 -8.52 -9.49 6.24
N PRO A 84 -8.94 -10.51 7.00
CA PRO A 84 -9.13 -11.85 6.44
C PRO A 84 -10.24 -11.84 5.39
N GLU A 85 -10.00 -12.49 4.25
CA GLU A 85 -10.92 -12.51 3.10
C GLU A 85 -12.29 -13.14 3.46
N GLY A 86 -12.29 -14.15 4.34
CA GLY A 86 -13.51 -14.82 4.82
C GLY A 86 -14.40 -13.99 5.75
N ALA A 87 -13.96 -12.82 6.23
CA ALA A 87 -14.83 -11.97 7.07
C ALA A 87 -15.86 -11.18 6.24
N VAL A 88 -15.68 -11.07 4.91
CA VAL A 88 -16.54 -10.24 4.04
C VAL A 88 -17.82 -10.99 3.60
N GLU A 89 -17.90 -12.31 3.80
CA GLU A 89 -19.05 -13.11 3.34
C GLU A 89 -20.25 -13.13 4.31
N LEU A 90 -20.03 -12.85 5.61
CA LEU A 90 -21.08 -12.87 6.62
C LEU A 90 -22.09 -11.72 6.52
N SER A 91 -21.76 -10.65 5.78
CA SER A 91 -22.64 -9.49 5.60
C SER A 91 -23.38 -9.47 4.26
N ARG A 92 -23.00 -10.34 3.30
CA ARG A 92 -23.63 -10.38 1.97
C ARG A 92 -24.74 -11.42 1.84
N SER A 93 -24.92 -12.25 2.84
CA SER A 93 -25.84 -13.39 2.83
C SER A 93 -27.15 -13.14 3.59
N GLN A 94 -27.40 -11.93 4.12
CA GLN A 94 -28.65 -11.63 4.85
C GLN A 94 -29.73 -10.88 4.05
N ASP A 95 -29.45 -10.39 2.84
CA ASP A 95 -30.43 -9.59 2.05
C ASP A 95 -31.10 -10.36 0.90
N GLY A 96 -31.09 -11.71 0.92
CA GLY A 96 -31.60 -12.54 -0.18
C GLY A 96 -32.61 -13.63 0.19
N ALA A 97 -33.11 -13.69 1.43
CA ALA A 97 -34.05 -14.71 1.87
C ALA A 97 -35.34 -14.09 2.43
N SER A 98 -36.07 -13.34 1.60
CA SER A 98 -37.48 -13.00 1.82
C SER A 98 -38.11 -12.63 0.48
N SER A 99 -38.90 -13.54 -0.11
CA SER A 99 -40.10 -13.22 -0.93
C SER A 99 -40.62 -14.36 -1.85
N ALA A 100 -40.22 -15.63 -1.72
CA ALA A 100 -40.74 -16.68 -2.62
C ALA A 100 -41.18 -17.98 -1.92
N GLU A 101 -42.09 -17.90 -0.94
CA GLU A 101 -42.92 -19.05 -0.53
C GLU A 101 -44.32 -18.55 -0.13
N ALA A 102 -45.20 -18.31 -1.11
CA ALA A 102 -46.65 -18.19 -0.89
C ALA A 102 -47.40 -18.33 -2.23
N SER A 103 -47.44 -19.55 -2.78
CA SER A 103 -48.44 -20.00 -3.77
C SER A 103 -48.26 -21.51 -3.97
N GLU A 104 -48.95 -22.33 -3.16
CA GLU A 104 -49.86 -23.41 -3.58
C GLU A 104 -50.60 -23.95 -2.35
#